data_AF-A0A524MMK3-F1
#
_entry.id   AF-A0A524MMK3-F1
#
_cell.length_a   1.000
_cell.length_b   1.000
_cell.length_c   1.000
_cell.angle_alpha   90.00
_cell.angle_beta   90.00
_cell.angle_gamma   90.00
#
_symmetry.space_group_name_H-M   'P 1'
#
loop_
_entity.id
_entity.type
_entity.pdbx_description
1 polymer ?
#
loop_
_entity_poly.entity_id
_entity_poly.type
_entity_poly.pdbx_seq_one_letter_code
_entity_poly.pdbx_strand_id
1 'polypeptide(L)'
;NRRPDATERLVEFAESFKGQSKENIEDLTWRNEPVQQRLTHALVRGITNYIVEDTEAARLEIINQGGRPIQVIEGPLMNGMNVVGDLFGSGKMFLPQVVKSARVMKQAVAHLLPFIEKDTKKSGDSKPNGKIVIATVKGDVHDIGKNIVTVVLQCNNYEVVNMGVMVPCARILETARREQADIIGLSGLITPSLEEMAHVAKEMQREGFTIPLLIGGATTSRVHTAVKIEPHYSGVTVWVPDASRAVGVCSKLLSQDLKENYIHDIKAEFEKVRTQHKNKKGQALMLTILEARKNALKTDWKNYTPPEPDFIGVRSLKNYPLEKIVPYIDWTPFFQAWELSGRYPEILRDSIVGETASSLFRDAQAMLKKIVEQRWLSANAVYGLFPANSVNSDDIEIYADKARTKIAMNYHTLRQQTTKPSGRPNLGLADFIAPKETGIQDYIGTFAVSTGFGIDARVKAYEDAHDDYNGIILKALADRLAEAFAEHMHSRIRREFWGYAKDEALSNEELVSEKYRGIRPAPGYPACPDHTEKGPLFELLRAPDNAGIIVTESYAMIPTAAVSGFYFSHPEASYFAVGKVGKDQVEDYAKRKGWTLEQAEKWLAPVLSYER
;
A
#
# COMPACT_ATOMS: atom_id res chain seq x y z
N ASN A 1 -26.70 50.79 -6.54
CA ASN A 1 -27.97 50.67 -7.30
C ASN A 1 -27.92 51.49 -8.56
N ARG A 2 -27.60 50.86 -9.71
CA ARG A 2 -27.52 51.54 -11.03
C ARG A 2 -28.75 51.32 -11.92
N ARG A 3 -29.72 50.49 -11.48
CA ARG A 3 -31.04 50.32 -12.12
C ARG A 3 -32.12 49.91 -11.09
N PRO A 4 -33.39 50.29 -11.31
CA PRO A 4 -34.50 49.99 -10.40
C PRO A 4 -35.05 48.55 -10.50
N ASP A 5 -34.80 47.83 -11.60
CA ASP A 5 -35.25 46.45 -11.85
C ASP A 5 -34.21 45.37 -11.46
N ALA A 6 -33.13 45.77 -10.80
CA ALA A 6 -31.99 44.89 -10.50
C ALA A 6 -32.38 43.71 -9.60
N THR A 7 -33.30 43.91 -8.66
CA THR A 7 -33.76 42.86 -7.73
C THR A 7 -34.69 41.87 -8.45
N GLU A 8 -35.60 42.33 -9.29
CA GLU A 8 -36.49 41.45 -10.07
C GLU A 8 -35.70 40.60 -11.07
N ARG A 9 -34.71 41.18 -11.74
CA ARG A 9 -33.81 40.42 -12.63
C ARG A 9 -32.93 39.41 -11.89
N LEU A 10 -32.50 39.73 -10.67
CA LEU A 10 -31.75 38.78 -9.82
C LEU A 10 -32.66 37.64 -9.34
N VAL A 11 -33.94 37.90 -9.10
CA VAL A 11 -34.94 36.87 -8.75
C VAL A 11 -35.27 36.02 -9.98
N GLU A 12 -35.51 36.60 -11.16
CA GLU A 12 -35.66 35.85 -12.42
C GLU A 12 -34.42 35.01 -12.75
N PHE A 13 -33.22 35.58 -12.56
CA PHE A 13 -31.96 34.85 -12.77
C PHE A 13 -31.77 33.74 -11.72
N ALA A 14 -32.16 33.96 -10.47
CA ALA A 14 -32.13 32.92 -9.43
C ALA A 14 -33.20 31.83 -9.67
N GLU A 15 -34.33 32.15 -10.28
CA GLU A 15 -35.33 31.18 -10.73
C GLU A 15 -34.81 30.32 -11.88
N SER A 16 -33.98 30.86 -12.78
CA SER A 16 -33.29 30.05 -13.82
C SER A 16 -32.29 29.03 -13.25
N PHE A 17 -31.88 29.17 -11.98
CA PHE A 17 -31.04 28.21 -11.24
C PHE A 17 -31.82 27.34 -10.23
N LYS A 18 -33.09 27.66 -9.95
CA LYS A 18 -33.97 26.82 -9.11
C LYS A 18 -34.65 25.76 -9.97
N GLY A 19 -34.03 24.58 -10.05
CA GLY A 19 -34.74 23.37 -10.50
C GLY A 19 -34.15 22.61 -11.69
N GLN A 20 -32.91 22.88 -12.10
CA GLN A 20 -32.13 21.94 -12.90
C GLN A 20 -31.00 21.34 -12.07
N SER A 21 -31.36 20.63 -10.99
CA SER A 21 -30.73 19.33 -10.84
C SER A 21 -31.03 18.60 -12.15
N LYS A 22 -30.03 18.34 -12.99
CA LYS A 22 -30.16 17.26 -13.96
C LYS A 22 -30.50 16.04 -13.11
N GLU A 23 -31.79 15.73 -12.99
CA GLU A 23 -32.20 14.38 -12.71
C GLU A 23 -31.48 13.58 -13.79
N ASN A 24 -30.51 12.77 -13.37
CA ASN A 24 -30.03 11.68 -14.18
C ASN A 24 -31.23 10.76 -14.37
N ILE A 25 -32.12 11.10 -15.30
CA ILE A 25 -33.03 10.14 -15.90
C ILE A 25 -32.08 9.15 -16.54
N GLU A 26 -31.93 8.00 -15.89
CA GLU A 26 -31.05 6.93 -16.35
C GLU A 26 -31.45 6.63 -17.80
N ASP A 27 -30.52 6.82 -18.73
CA ASP A 27 -30.77 6.55 -20.14
C ASP A 27 -30.92 5.04 -20.31
N LEU A 28 -32.16 4.56 -20.36
CA LEU A 28 -32.50 3.15 -20.50
C LEU A 28 -32.62 2.71 -21.98
N THR A 29 -32.20 3.54 -22.95
CA THR A 29 -32.28 3.18 -24.38
C THR A 29 -31.54 1.88 -24.70
N TRP A 30 -30.42 1.61 -24.03
CA TRP A 30 -29.66 0.37 -24.17
C TRP A 30 -30.44 -0.89 -23.79
N ARG A 31 -31.53 -0.79 -23.02
CA ARG A 31 -32.39 -1.94 -22.69
C ARG A 31 -33.13 -2.50 -23.90
N ASN A 32 -33.28 -1.72 -24.96
CA ASN A 32 -33.94 -2.16 -26.19
C ASN A 32 -33.02 -2.97 -27.12
N GLU A 33 -31.72 -3.03 -26.81
CA GLU A 33 -30.74 -3.76 -27.61
C GLU A 33 -30.82 -5.29 -27.39
N PRO A 34 -30.28 -6.12 -28.30
CA PRO A 34 -30.13 -7.56 -28.10
C PRO A 34 -29.36 -7.94 -26.82
N VAL A 35 -29.64 -9.11 -26.22
CA VAL A 35 -29.10 -9.50 -24.92
C VAL A 35 -27.57 -9.44 -24.84
N GLN A 36 -26.88 -9.83 -25.92
CA GLN A 36 -25.43 -9.72 -26.05
C GLN A 36 -24.94 -8.29 -25.85
N GLN A 37 -25.59 -7.34 -26.51
CA GLN A 37 -25.19 -5.93 -26.46
C GLN A 37 -25.54 -5.32 -25.11
N ARG A 38 -26.64 -5.75 -24.48
CA ARG A 38 -26.99 -5.38 -23.10
C ARG A 38 -25.95 -5.85 -22.08
N LEU A 39 -25.53 -7.12 -22.19
CA LEU A 39 -24.45 -7.68 -21.35
C LEU A 39 -23.13 -6.95 -21.56
N THR A 40 -22.73 -6.71 -22.81
CA THR A 40 -21.52 -5.93 -23.12
C THR A 40 -21.61 -4.51 -22.56
N HIS A 41 -22.75 -3.83 -22.73
CA HIS A 41 -22.98 -2.50 -22.18
C HIS A 41 -22.87 -2.50 -20.65
N ALA A 42 -23.53 -3.45 -19.98
CA ALA A 42 -23.51 -3.57 -18.53
C ALA A 42 -22.10 -3.85 -18.00
N LEU A 43 -21.34 -4.72 -18.66
CA LEU A 43 -19.94 -5.01 -18.30
C LEU A 43 -19.05 -3.77 -18.47
N VAL A 44 -19.10 -3.12 -19.64
CA VAL A 44 -18.25 -1.95 -19.96
C VAL A 44 -18.58 -0.75 -19.05
N ARG A 45 -19.86 -0.54 -18.70
CA ARG A 45 -20.30 0.55 -17.83
C ARG A 45 -20.28 0.19 -16.34
N GLY A 46 -20.10 -1.07 -15.98
CA GLY A 46 -20.10 -1.53 -14.60
C GLY A 46 -21.48 -1.50 -13.92
N ILE A 47 -22.55 -1.76 -14.68
CA ILE A 47 -23.95 -1.69 -14.24
C ILE A 47 -24.40 -3.06 -13.71
N THR A 48 -24.85 -3.11 -12.46
CA THR A 48 -25.29 -4.34 -11.79
C THR A 48 -26.81 -4.54 -11.78
N ASN A 49 -27.60 -3.49 -11.99
CA ASN A 49 -29.05 -3.52 -11.71
C ASN A 49 -29.83 -4.57 -12.52
N TYR A 50 -29.41 -4.83 -13.77
CA TYR A 50 -30.08 -5.76 -14.68
C TYR A 50 -29.26 -7.01 -15.02
N ILE A 51 -28.09 -7.19 -14.38
CA ILE A 51 -27.13 -8.21 -14.81
C ILE A 51 -27.69 -9.62 -14.68
N VAL A 52 -28.44 -9.90 -13.61
CA VAL A 52 -29.07 -11.21 -13.38
C VAL A 52 -30.13 -11.50 -14.44
N GLU A 53 -30.99 -10.53 -14.75
CA GLU A 53 -32.03 -10.64 -15.77
C GLU A 53 -31.43 -10.88 -17.17
N ASP A 54 -30.44 -10.08 -17.56
CA ASP A 54 -29.79 -10.23 -18.86
C ASP A 54 -28.99 -11.53 -18.97
N THR A 55 -28.35 -11.96 -17.88
CA THR A 55 -27.61 -13.23 -17.85
C THR A 55 -28.57 -14.41 -17.97
N GLU A 56 -29.73 -14.36 -17.32
CA GLU A 56 -30.77 -15.38 -17.44
C GLU A 56 -31.36 -15.42 -18.86
N ALA A 57 -31.64 -14.27 -19.46
CA ALA A 57 -32.11 -14.19 -20.84
C ALA A 57 -31.10 -14.80 -21.82
N ALA A 58 -29.81 -14.48 -21.69
CA ALA A 58 -28.75 -15.07 -22.50
C ALA A 58 -28.64 -16.59 -22.28
N ARG A 59 -28.80 -17.06 -21.04
CA ARG A 59 -28.84 -18.49 -20.71
C ARG A 59 -29.98 -19.19 -21.43
N LEU A 60 -31.18 -18.61 -21.41
CA LEU A 60 -32.35 -19.19 -22.10
C LEU A 60 -32.17 -19.20 -23.61
N GLU A 61 -31.64 -18.14 -24.22
CA GLU A 61 -31.34 -18.09 -25.65
C GLU A 61 -30.37 -19.21 -26.06
N ILE A 62 -29.29 -19.39 -25.30
CA ILE A 62 -28.28 -20.43 -25.56
C ILE A 62 -28.88 -21.84 -25.39
N ILE A 63 -29.64 -22.08 -24.31
CA ILE A 63 -30.28 -23.38 -24.08
C ILE A 63 -31.28 -23.71 -25.19
N ASN A 64 -32.07 -22.74 -25.66
CA ASN A 64 -33.02 -22.93 -26.74
C ASN A 64 -32.34 -23.29 -28.08
N GLN A 65 -31.08 -22.91 -28.27
CA GLN A 65 -30.26 -23.28 -29.41
C GLN A 65 -29.54 -24.63 -29.24
N GLY A 66 -29.86 -25.39 -28.18
CA GLY A 66 -29.20 -26.66 -27.85
C GLY A 66 -27.82 -26.48 -27.21
N GLY A 67 -27.51 -25.27 -26.75
CA GLY A 67 -26.27 -24.93 -26.05
C GLY A 67 -26.27 -25.31 -24.57
N ARG A 68 -25.22 -24.87 -23.86
CA ARG A 68 -24.98 -25.16 -22.44
C ARG A 68 -24.84 -23.87 -21.62
N PRO A 69 -25.21 -23.85 -20.32
CA PRO A 69 -25.13 -22.64 -19.50
C PRO A 69 -23.74 -21.99 -19.47
N ILE A 70 -22.67 -22.80 -19.55
CA ILE A 70 -21.29 -22.30 -19.57
C ILE A 70 -21.00 -21.38 -20.77
N GLN A 71 -21.71 -21.57 -21.89
CA GLN A 71 -21.49 -20.77 -23.10
C GLN A 71 -21.94 -19.31 -22.92
N VAL A 72 -22.73 -19.00 -21.88
CA VAL A 72 -23.02 -17.60 -21.51
C VAL A 72 -21.74 -16.91 -21.02
N ILE A 73 -20.90 -17.65 -20.28
CA ILE A 73 -19.60 -17.18 -19.82
C ILE A 73 -18.67 -17.06 -21.02
N GLU A 74 -18.43 -18.17 -21.73
CA GLU A 74 -17.46 -18.27 -22.83
C GLU A 74 -17.79 -17.39 -24.04
N GLY A 75 -19.06 -17.06 -24.25
CA GLY A 75 -19.51 -16.17 -25.32
C GLY A 75 -19.82 -14.76 -24.82
N PRO A 76 -21.09 -14.44 -24.49
CA PRO A 76 -21.50 -13.08 -24.24
C PRO A 76 -20.72 -12.30 -23.19
N LEU A 77 -20.46 -12.93 -22.04
CA LEU A 77 -19.76 -12.28 -20.95
C LEU A 77 -18.28 -12.08 -21.28
N MET A 78 -17.59 -13.09 -21.80
CA MET A 78 -16.19 -12.95 -22.24
C MET A 78 -16.02 -11.96 -23.38
N ASN A 79 -16.96 -11.88 -24.32
CA ASN A 79 -16.96 -10.84 -25.36
C ASN A 79 -17.02 -9.43 -24.75
N GLY A 80 -17.87 -9.23 -23.73
CA GLY A 80 -17.89 -7.96 -22.99
C GLY A 80 -16.58 -7.67 -22.27
N MET A 81 -15.96 -8.69 -21.65
CA MET A 81 -14.68 -8.55 -20.96
C MET A 81 -13.51 -8.30 -21.92
N ASN A 82 -13.54 -8.84 -23.14
CA ASN A 82 -12.55 -8.55 -24.18
C ASN A 82 -12.60 -7.05 -24.55
N VAL A 83 -13.81 -6.47 -24.71
CA VAL A 83 -13.97 -5.03 -24.95
C VAL A 83 -13.40 -4.21 -23.78
N VAL A 84 -13.64 -4.62 -22.54
CA VAL A 84 -13.04 -3.99 -21.34
C VAL A 84 -11.50 -4.07 -21.41
N GLY A 85 -10.95 -5.22 -21.76
CA GLY A 85 -9.52 -5.44 -21.95
C GLY A 85 -8.91 -4.54 -23.02
N ASP A 86 -9.54 -4.42 -24.19
CA ASP A 86 -9.10 -3.57 -25.30
C ASP A 86 -9.14 -2.07 -24.93
N LEU A 87 -10.20 -1.63 -24.25
CA LEU A 87 -10.33 -0.25 -23.77
C LEU A 87 -9.28 0.07 -22.71
N PHE A 88 -9.01 -0.86 -21.81
CA PHE A 88 -7.97 -0.71 -20.80
C PHE A 88 -6.57 -0.69 -21.42
N GLY A 89 -6.27 -1.62 -22.33
CA GLY A 89 -4.99 -1.69 -23.05
C GLY A 89 -4.72 -0.47 -23.96
N SER A 90 -5.78 0.17 -24.48
CA SER A 90 -5.69 1.41 -25.26
C SER A 90 -5.73 2.70 -24.42
N GLY A 91 -5.79 2.58 -23.09
CA GLY A 91 -5.82 3.73 -22.16
C GLY A 91 -7.12 4.53 -22.18
N LYS A 92 -8.21 3.95 -22.72
CA LYS A 92 -9.57 4.56 -22.76
C LYS A 92 -10.44 4.16 -21.56
N MET A 93 -10.00 3.16 -20.80
CA MET A 93 -10.60 2.72 -19.55
C MET A 93 -9.52 2.59 -18.50
N PHE A 94 -9.84 2.84 -17.24
CA PHE A 94 -8.90 2.81 -16.13
C PHE A 94 -9.32 1.82 -15.05
N LEU A 95 -8.41 1.55 -14.12
CA LEU A 95 -8.58 0.50 -13.12
C LEU A 95 -9.90 0.57 -12.33
N PRO A 96 -10.40 1.75 -11.88
CA PRO A 96 -11.70 1.80 -11.19
C PRO A 96 -12.86 1.23 -12.02
N GLN A 97 -12.85 1.46 -13.33
CA GLN A 97 -13.89 0.96 -14.23
C GLN A 97 -13.72 -0.55 -14.46
N VAL A 98 -12.49 -1.02 -14.67
CA VAL A 98 -12.19 -2.45 -14.82
C VAL A 98 -12.67 -3.26 -13.62
N VAL A 99 -12.46 -2.74 -12.40
CA VAL A 99 -12.93 -3.41 -11.17
C VAL A 99 -14.47 -3.38 -11.07
N LYS A 100 -15.13 -2.30 -11.51
CA LYS A 100 -16.60 -2.28 -11.63
C LYS A 100 -17.11 -3.31 -12.66
N SER A 101 -16.44 -3.46 -13.80
CA SER A 101 -16.75 -4.48 -14.80
C SER A 101 -16.60 -5.89 -14.24
N ALA A 102 -15.53 -6.13 -13.48
CA ALA A 102 -15.29 -7.40 -12.80
C ALA A 102 -16.42 -7.80 -11.85
N ARG A 103 -16.93 -6.82 -11.08
CA ARG A 103 -18.09 -7.03 -10.20
C ARG A 103 -19.32 -7.49 -10.97
N VAL A 104 -19.63 -6.85 -12.10
CA VAL A 104 -20.74 -7.25 -12.98
C VAL A 104 -20.52 -8.67 -13.48
N MET A 105 -19.31 -8.99 -13.94
CA MET A 105 -18.93 -10.34 -14.38
C MET A 105 -19.14 -11.39 -13.28
N LYS A 106 -18.64 -11.14 -12.06
CA LYS A 106 -18.79 -12.08 -10.94
C LYS A 106 -20.25 -12.32 -10.56
N GLN A 107 -21.08 -11.28 -10.54
CA GLN A 107 -22.50 -11.41 -10.25
C GLN A 107 -23.24 -12.24 -11.33
N ALA A 108 -22.89 -12.05 -12.60
CA ALA A 108 -23.40 -12.86 -13.70
C ALA A 108 -23.00 -14.34 -13.54
N VAL A 109 -21.71 -14.61 -13.28
CA VAL A 109 -21.20 -15.97 -13.07
C VAL A 109 -21.85 -16.63 -11.86
N ALA A 110 -22.00 -15.90 -10.75
CA ALA A 110 -22.65 -16.39 -9.53
C ALA A 110 -24.10 -16.84 -9.79
N HIS A 111 -24.83 -16.13 -10.65
CA HIS A 111 -26.16 -16.55 -11.10
C HIS A 111 -26.13 -17.84 -11.94
N LEU A 112 -25.10 -18.02 -12.78
CA LEU A 112 -24.97 -19.19 -13.66
C LEU A 112 -24.49 -20.46 -12.94
N LEU A 113 -23.74 -20.34 -11.83
CA LEU A 113 -23.13 -21.46 -11.11
C LEU A 113 -24.11 -22.62 -10.83
N PRO A 114 -25.31 -22.41 -10.28
CA PRO A 114 -26.26 -23.50 -10.02
C PRO A 114 -26.72 -24.25 -11.29
N PHE A 115 -26.73 -23.57 -12.44
CA PHE A 115 -27.09 -24.18 -13.73
C PHE A 115 -25.91 -24.92 -14.33
N ILE A 116 -24.71 -24.33 -14.25
CA ILE A 116 -23.47 -24.95 -14.70
C ILE A 116 -23.23 -26.23 -13.92
N GLU A 117 -23.31 -26.23 -12.58
CA GLU A 117 -23.09 -27.43 -11.75
C GLU A 117 -24.07 -28.57 -12.07
N LYS A 118 -25.32 -28.25 -12.39
CA LYS A 118 -26.31 -29.23 -12.85
C LYS A 118 -25.96 -29.82 -14.22
N ASP A 119 -25.30 -29.04 -15.08
CA ASP A 119 -24.84 -29.45 -16.41
C ASP A 119 -23.48 -30.17 -16.39
N THR A 120 -22.54 -29.75 -15.53
CA THR A 120 -21.18 -30.35 -15.43
C THR A 120 -21.22 -31.76 -14.87
N LYS A 121 -22.19 -32.07 -13.98
CA LYS A 121 -22.48 -33.46 -13.56
C LYS A 121 -22.83 -34.39 -14.73
N LYS A 122 -23.11 -33.86 -15.93
CA LYS A 122 -23.39 -34.62 -17.15
C LYS A 122 -22.26 -34.60 -18.18
N SER A 123 -21.36 -33.61 -18.18
CA SER A 123 -20.58 -33.28 -19.39
C SER A 123 -19.10 -32.88 -19.19
N GLY A 124 -18.61 -32.72 -17.97
CA GLY A 124 -17.17 -32.76 -17.65
C GLY A 124 -16.19 -31.75 -18.28
N ASP A 125 -16.60 -30.65 -18.93
CA ASP A 125 -15.63 -29.75 -19.60
C ASP A 125 -15.97 -28.26 -19.53
N SER A 126 -15.13 -27.50 -18.82
CA SER A 126 -14.72 -26.13 -19.14
C SER A 126 -13.34 -25.92 -18.50
N LYS A 127 -12.36 -25.42 -19.26
CA LYS A 127 -10.98 -25.20 -18.78
C LYS A 127 -10.66 -23.71 -18.77
N PRO A 128 -10.21 -23.14 -17.64
CA PRO A 128 -9.75 -21.75 -17.57
C PRO A 128 -8.48 -21.56 -18.41
N ASN A 129 -8.12 -20.30 -18.69
CA ASN A 129 -6.88 -19.94 -19.41
C ASN A 129 -5.60 -20.36 -18.66
N GLY A 130 -5.74 -20.63 -17.36
CA GLY A 130 -4.72 -21.12 -16.46
C GLY A 130 -5.16 -20.92 -15.02
N LYS A 131 -4.51 -21.63 -14.10
CA LYS A 131 -4.73 -21.51 -12.67
C LYS A 131 -3.55 -20.86 -11.97
N ILE A 132 -3.82 -19.85 -11.16
CA ILE A 132 -2.80 -19.03 -10.50
C ILE A 132 -3.03 -19.06 -8.99
N VAL A 133 -2.02 -19.48 -8.23
CA VAL A 133 -2.01 -19.31 -6.77
C VAL A 133 -1.36 -17.98 -6.44
N ILE A 134 -2.07 -17.10 -5.74
CA ILE A 134 -1.57 -15.78 -5.35
C ILE A 134 -1.61 -15.61 -3.83
N ALA A 135 -0.52 -15.12 -3.24
CA ALA A 135 -0.39 -14.96 -1.79
C ALA A 135 0.40 -13.70 -1.42
N THR A 136 -0.03 -13.02 -0.34
CA THR A 136 0.88 -12.10 0.36
C THR A 136 1.76 -12.92 1.29
N VAL A 137 3.08 -12.75 1.16
CA VAL A 137 4.08 -13.60 1.82
C VAL A 137 4.02 -13.54 3.34
N LYS A 138 4.66 -14.51 3.99
CA LYS A 138 4.73 -14.65 5.44
C LYS A 138 5.11 -13.32 6.13
N GLY A 139 4.39 -13.00 7.20
CA GLY A 139 4.64 -11.81 8.03
C GLY A 139 4.17 -10.48 7.43
N ASP A 140 3.72 -10.44 6.18
CA ASP A 140 3.11 -9.26 5.55
C ASP A 140 1.58 -9.41 5.47
N VAL A 141 0.89 -8.28 5.64
CA VAL A 141 -0.56 -8.19 5.85
C VAL A 141 -1.28 -7.38 4.78
N HIS A 142 -0.54 -6.70 3.91
CA HIS A 142 -1.14 -5.77 2.94
C HIS A 142 -1.53 -6.50 1.66
N ASP A 143 -2.75 -6.26 1.19
CA ASP A 143 -3.33 -7.04 0.10
C ASP A 143 -4.12 -6.25 -0.95
N ILE A 144 -4.17 -4.92 -0.86
CA ILE A 144 -4.92 -4.07 -1.82
C ILE A 144 -4.45 -4.35 -3.25
N GLY A 145 -3.13 -4.22 -3.51
CA GLY A 145 -2.56 -4.50 -4.83
C GLY A 145 -2.75 -5.94 -5.29
N LYS A 146 -2.61 -6.92 -4.39
CA LYS A 146 -2.85 -8.34 -4.67
C LYS A 146 -4.29 -8.59 -5.12
N ASN A 147 -5.26 -7.97 -4.44
CA ASN A 147 -6.67 -8.15 -4.74
C ASN A 147 -7.02 -7.48 -6.08
N ILE A 148 -6.43 -6.32 -6.38
CA ILE A 148 -6.52 -5.70 -7.71
C ILE A 148 -6.01 -6.66 -8.79
N VAL A 149 -4.81 -7.24 -8.64
CA VAL A 149 -4.26 -8.23 -9.59
C VAL A 149 -5.18 -9.44 -9.73
N THR A 150 -5.71 -9.96 -8.62
CA THR A 150 -6.65 -11.09 -8.60
C THR A 150 -7.88 -10.79 -9.45
N VAL A 151 -8.50 -9.62 -9.25
CA VAL A 151 -9.67 -9.18 -10.00
C VAL A 151 -9.35 -9.05 -11.49
N VAL A 152 -8.24 -8.40 -11.83
CA VAL A 152 -7.82 -8.21 -13.23
C VAL A 152 -7.52 -9.54 -13.93
N LEU A 153 -6.92 -10.52 -13.24
CA LEU A 153 -6.71 -11.86 -13.79
C LEU A 153 -8.03 -12.62 -13.98
N GLN A 154 -8.94 -12.55 -13.02
CA GLN A 154 -10.27 -13.16 -13.14
C GLN A 154 -11.08 -12.56 -14.30
N CYS A 155 -10.93 -11.26 -14.57
CA CYS A 155 -11.50 -10.60 -15.75
C CYS A 155 -11.02 -11.20 -17.08
N ASN A 156 -9.88 -11.89 -17.08
CA ASN A 156 -9.26 -12.49 -18.26
C ASN A 156 -9.34 -14.04 -18.24
N ASN A 157 -10.38 -14.58 -17.58
CA ASN A 157 -10.69 -16.02 -17.53
C ASN A 157 -9.58 -16.90 -16.91
N TYR A 158 -8.79 -16.34 -15.99
CA TYR A 158 -7.89 -17.11 -15.14
C TYR A 158 -8.61 -17.58 -13.87
N GLU A 159 -8.36 -18.82 -13.46
CA GLU A 159 -8.76 -19.30 -12.13
C GLU A 159 -7.71 -18.81 -11.13
N VAL A 160 -8.11 -18.02 -10.13
CA VAL A 160 -7.18 -17.44 -9.15
C VAL A 160 -7.51 -17.93 -7.75
N VAL A 161 -6.57 -18.66 -7.16
CA VAL A 161 -6.62 -19.10 -5.77
C VAL A 161 -5.90 -18.08 -4.91
N ASN A 162 -6.67 -17.13 -4.36
CA ASN A 162 -6.16 -16.08 -3.48
C ASN A 162 -6.05 -16.63 -2.04
N MET A 163 -4.82 -16.84 -1.57
CA MET A 163 -4.53 -17.44 -0.27
C MET A 163 -4.62 -16.45 0.91
N GLY A 164 -4.89 -15.18 0.63
CA GLY A 164 -4.90 -14.13 1.64
C GLY A 164 -3.49 -13.64 1.99
N VAL A 165 -3.26 -13.39 3.28
CA VAL A 165 -2.06 -12.72 3.80
C VAL A 165 -1.34 -13.53 4.86
N MET A 166 -0.09 -13.15 5.16
CA MET A 166 0.81 -13.85 6.07
C MET A 166 0.96 -15.35 5.74
N VAL A 167 0.96 -15.71 4.46
CA VAL A 167 0.91 -17.11 4.05
C VAL A 167 2.31 -17.74 4.11
N PRO A 168 2.53 -18.80 4.91
CA PRO A 168 3.82 -19.49 4.97
C PRO A 168 4.20 -20.14 3.64
N CYS A 169 5.50 -20.13 3.30
CA CYS A 169 6.03 -20.75 2.08
C CYS A 169 5.50 -22.19 1.86
N ALA A 170 5.58 -23.05 2.89
CA ALA A 170 5.10 -24.43 2.81
C ALA A 170 3.63 -24.54 2.37
N ARG A 171 2.76 -23.65 2.87
CA ARG A 171 1.33 -23.61 2.50
C ARG A 171 1.14 -23.16 1.05
N ILE A 172 1.92 -22.19 0.59
CA ILE A 172 1.90 -21.72 -0.81
C ILE A 172 2.23 -22.89 -1.74
N LEU A 173 3.33 -23.60 -1.47
CA LEU A 173 3.78 -24.71 -2.30
C LEU A 173 2.83 -25.91 -2.24
N GLU A 174 2.33 -26.25 -1.05
CA GLU A 174 1.31 -27.31 -0.87
C GLU A 174 0.04 -27.00 -1.68
N THR A 175 -0.44 -25.76 -1.60
CA THR A 175 -1.64 -25.33 -2.32
C THR A 175 -1.40 -25.33 -3.83
N ALA A 176 -0.25 -24.84 -4.30
CA ALA A 176 0.10 -24.88 -5.71
C ALA A 176 0.11 -26.30 -6.29
N ARG A 177 0.61 -27.29 -5.53
CA ARG A 177 0.52 -28.71 -5.94
C ARG A 177 -0.91 -29.23 -5.93
N ARG A 178 -1.64 -29.00 -4.83
CA ARG A 178 -3.01 -29.50 -4.66
C ARG A 178 -3.94 -28.98 -5.75
N GLU A 179 -3.83 -27.69 -6.05
CA GLU A 179 -4.65 -27.03 -7.05
C GLU A 179 -4.15 -27.24 -8.48
N GLN A 180 -2.96 -27.85 -8.65
CA GLN A 180 -2.27 -27.97 -9.95
C GLN A 180 -2.10 -26.59 -10.62
N ALA A 181 -1.59 -25.63 -9.86
CA ALA A 181 -1.41 -24.27 -10.33
C ALA A 181 -0.37 -24.20 -11.47
N ASP A 182 -0.68 -23.40 -12.48
CA ASP A 182 0.22 -23.13 -13.59
C ASP A 182 1.22 -22.00 -13.27
N ILE A 183 0.90 -21.11 -12.32
CA ILE A 183 1.73 -19.98 -11.90
C ILE A 183 1.58 -19.75 -10.38
N ILE A 184 2.67 -19.36 -9.71
CA ILE A 184 2.64 -18.81 -8.35
C ILE A 184 2.94 -17.31 -8.41
N GLY A 185 2.10 -16.50 -7.76
CA GLY A 185 2.29 -15.06 -7.59
C GLY A 185 2.50 -14.66 -6.13
N LEU A 186 3.55 -13.89 -5.85
CA LEU A 186 3.87 -13.40 -4.51
C LEU A 186 3.71 -11.88 -4.43
N SER A 187 3.10 -11.42 -3.33
CA SER A 187 2.93 -9.99 -3.01
C SER A 187 3.63 -9.63 -1.69
N GLY A 188 4.22 -8.44 -1.64
CA GLY A 188 4.83 -7.87 -0.44
C GLY A 188 4.90 -6.33 -0.48
N LEU A 189 4.65 -5.69 0.66
CA LEU A 189 4.69 -4.25 0.87
C LEU A 189 5.94 -3.82 1.65
N ILE A 190 6.37 -4.59 2.65
CA ILE A 190 7.49 -4.20 3.52
C ILE A 190 8.82 -4.83 3.07
N THR A 191 9.94 -4.28 3.51
CA THR A 191 11.26 -4.77 3.08
C THR A 191 11.60 -6.19 3.54
N PRO A 192 11.15 -6.68 4.73
CA PRO A 192 11.34 -8.09 5.10
C PRO A 192 10.66 -9.07 4.14
N SER A 193 9.61 -8.65 3.44
CA SER A 193 8.88 -9.49 2.48
C SER A 193 9.75 -9.93 1.30
N LEU A 194 10.78 -9.16 0.96
CA LEU A 194 11.72 -9.49 -0.12
C LEU A 194 12.55 -10.74 0.20
N GLU A 195 12.98 -10.91 1.45
CA GLU A 195 13.70 -12.10 1.91
C GLU A 195 12.78 -13.33 1.90
N GLU A 196 11.51 -13.16 2.28
CA GLU A 196 10.51 -14.24 2.19
C GLU A 196 10.26 -14.67 0.73
N MET A 197 10.22 -13.72 -0.22
CA MET A 197 10.12 -14.06 -1.65
C MET A 197 11.34 -14.83 -2.16
N ALA A 198 12.55 -14.42 -1.77
CA ALA A 198 13.78 -15.16 -2.08
C ALA A 198 13.78 -16.55 -1.43
N HIS A 199 13.25 -16.68 -0.21
CA HIS A 199 13.07 -17.98 0.45
C HIS A 199 12.11 -18.87 -0.31
N VAL A 200 10.95 -18.37 -0.76
CA VAL A 200 10.01 -19.14 -1.59
C VAL A 200 10.67 -19.60 -2.88
N ALA A 201 11.46 -18.76 -3.56
CA ALA A 201 12.20 -19.16 -4.76
C ALA A 201 13.18 -20.33 -4.49
N LYS A 202 13.95 -20.27 -3.39
CA LYS A 202 14.84 -21.36 -2.96
C LYS A 202 14.08 -22.66 -2.69
N GLU A 203 12.94 -22.56 -2.01
CA GLU A 203 12.12 -23.73 -1.67
C GLU A 203 11.45 -24.32 -2.90
N MET A 204 10.96 -23.50 -3.83
CA MET A 204 10.47 -23.94 -5.14
C MET A 204 11.54 -24.73 -5.89
N GLN A 205 12.79 -24.26 -5.88
CA GLN A 205 13.92 -24.97 -6.48
C GLN A 205 14.18 -26.30 -5.77
N ARG A 206 14.28 -26.29 -4.44
CA ARG A 206 14.54 -27.48 -3.61
C ARG A 206 13.48 -28.56 -3.82
N GLU A 207 12.23 -28.13 -4.00
CA GLU A 207 11.06 -28.97 -4.14
C GLU A 207 10.70 -29.33 -5.59
N GLY A 208 11.53 -28.93 -6.55
CA GLY A 208 11.44 -29.34 -7.95
C GLY A 208 10.31 -28.70 -8.76
N PHE A 209 9.81 -27.52 -8.35
CA PHE A 209 8.82 -26.79 -9.13
C PHE A 209 9.42 -26.31 -10.46
N THR A 210 8.62 -26.28 -11.52
CA THR A 210 9.01 -25.77 -12.85
C THR A 210 8.11 -24.65 -13.36
N ILE A 211 7.01 -24.38 -12.66
CA ILE A 211 6.03 -23.35 -13.01
C ILE A 211 6.57 -21.92 -12.79
N PRO A 212 6.14 -20.92 -13.57
CA PRO A 212 6.53 -19.53 -13.37
C PRO A 212 6.27 -18.98 -11.97
N LEU A 213 7.21 -18.16 -11.50
CA LEU A 213 7.10 -17.37 -10.27
C LEU A 213 6.95 -15.88 -10.62
N LEU A 214 5.82 -15.27 -10.26
CA LEU A 214 5.58 -13.84 -10.39
C LEU A 214 5.86 -13.12 -9.08
N ILE A 215 6.60 -12.02 -9.15
CA ILE A 215 6.97 -11.18 -8.01
C ILE A 215 6.36 -9.78 -8.20
N GLY A 216 5.62 -9.30 -7.20
CA GLY A 216 5.03 -7.96 -7.20
C GLY A 216 4.81 -7.37 -5.81
N GLY A 217 4.36 -6.11 -5.77
CA GLY A 217 4.15 -5.35 -4.53
C GLY A 217 5.16 -4.21 -4.35
N ALA A 218 4.88 -3.29 -3.42
CA ALA A 218 5.53 -1.95 -3.39
C ALA A 218 7.04 -1.97 -3.18
N THR A 219 7.57 -2.93 -2.42
CA THR A 219 9.03 -3.06 -2.18
C THR A 219 9.76 -3.81 -3.29
N THR A 220 9.03 -4.49 -4.18
CA THR A 220 9.62 -5.26 -5.26
C THR A 220 10.11 -4.36 -6.39
N SER A 221 11.15 -4.79 -7.08
CA SER A 221 11.65 -4.08 -8.25
C SER A 221 12.30 -5.04 -9.24
N ARG A 222 12.44 -4.57 -10.49
CA ARG A 222 13.17 -5.28 -11.55
C ARG A 222 14.58 -5.68 -11.11
N VAL A 223 15.29 -4.73 -10.49
CA VAL A 223 16.69 -4.91 -10.08
C VAL A 223 16.77 -5.91 -8.94
N HIS A 224 15.94 -5.76 -7.90
CA HIS A 224 15.96 -6.68 -6.78
C HIS A 224 15.62 -8.11 -7.21
N THR A 225 14.58 -8.28 -8.03
CA THR A 225 14.16 -9.60 -8.51
C THR A 225 15.28 -10.29 -9.31
N ALA A 226 15.90 -9.57 -10.25
CA ALA A 226 16.98 -10.11 -11.08
C ALA A 226 18.26 -10.46 -10.29
N VAL A 227 18.56 -9.72 -9.21
CA VAL A 227 19.81 -9.87 -8.44
C VAL A 227 19.66 -10.82 -7.26
N LYS A 228 18.49 -10.86 -6.60
CA LYS A 228 18.31 -11.52 -5.29
C LYS A 228 17.26 -12.63 -5.25
N ILE A 229 16.36 -12.71 -6.24
CA ILE A 229 15.29 -13.73 -6.25
C ILE A 229 15.52 -14.75 -7.37
N GLU A 230 15.58 -14.30 -8.62
CA GLU A 230 15.71 -15.18 -9.79
C GLU A 230 16.91 -16.16 -9.72
N PRO A 231 18.10 -15.78 -9.21
CA PRO A 231 19.22 -16.71 -9.11
C PRO A 231 18.96 -17.93 -8.22
N HIS A 232 17.92 -17.90 -7.38
CA HIS A 232 17.55 -19.00 -6.51
C HIS A 232 16.57 -20.00 -7.12
N TYR A 233 16.05 -19.74 -8.32
CA TYR A 233 15.05 -20.58 -8.97
C TYR A 233 15.34 -20.76 -10.46
N SER A 234 15.50 -22.01 -10.92
CA SER A 234 15.83 -22.32 -12.33
C SER A 234 14.67 -22.14 -13.31
N GLY A 235 13.42 -22.22 -12.79
CA GLY A 235 12.22 -21.83 -13.51
C GLY A 235 12.19 -20.32 -13.78
N VAL A 236 11.21 -19.87 -14.56
CA VAL A 236 11.13 -18.45 -14.91
C VAL A 236 10.60 -17.64 -13.71
N THR A 237 11.37 -16.63 -13.29
CA THR A 237 10.95 -15.64 -12.31
C THR A 237 10.73 -14.32 -13.02
N VAL A 238 9.55 -13.70 -12.87
CA VAL A 238 9.20 -12.44 -13.54
C VAL A 238 8.76 -11.41 -12.51
N TRP A 239 9.34 -10.21 -12.58
CA TRP A 239 8.83 -9.06 -11.84
C TRP A 239 7.70 -8.39 -12.63
N VAL A 240 6.55 -8.20 -11.99
CA VAL A 240 5.40 -7.54 -12.58
C VAL A 240 5.13 -6.23 -11.81
N PRO A 241 5.24 -5.05 -12.46
CA PRO A 241 5.17 -3.77 -11.76
C PRO A 241 3.76 -3.39 -11.30
N ASP A 242 2.73 -3.80 -12.03
CA ASP A 242 1.35 -3.34 -11.84
C ASP A 242 0.35 -4.38 -12.36
N ALA A 243 -0.94 -4.22 -12.01
CA ALA A 243 -1.96 -5.20 -12.39
C ALA A 243 -2.23 -5.20 -13.90
N SER A 244 -2.02 -4.07 -14.57
CA SER A 244 -2.27 -3.94 -16.01
C SER A 244 -1.37 -4.87 -16.85
N ARG A 245 -0.14 -5.09 -16.39
CA ARG A 245 0.81 -5.95 -17.08
C ARG A 245 0.66 -7.43 -16.71
N ALA A 246 0.03 -7.75 -15.58
CA ALA A 246 -0.08 -9.12 -15.09
C ALA A 246 -0.72 -10.06 -16.12
N VAL A 247 -1.77 -9.60 -16.81
CA VAL A 247 -2.49 -10.37 -17.83
C VAL A 247 -1.59 -10.72 -19.01
N GLY A 248 -0.90 -9.71 -19.57
CA GLY A 248 -0.02 -9.92 -20.71
C GLY A 248 1.16 -10.84 -20.39
N VAL A 249 1.66 -10.78 -19.15
CA VAL A 249 2.71 -11.70 -18.66
C VAL A 249 2.18 -13.12 -18.55
N CYS A 250 1.03 -13.33 -17.89
CA CYS A 250 0.43 -14.67 -17.75
C CYS A 250 0.10 -15.30 -19.10
N SER A 251 -0.48 -14.52 -20.02
CA SER A 251 -0.82 -14.99 -21.37
C SER A 251 0.41 -15.49 -22.14
N LYS A 252 1.52 -14.75 -22.10
CA LYS A 252 2.78 -15.16 -22.75
C LYS A 252 3.39 -16.39 -22.10
N LEU A 253 3.34 -16.51 -20.77
CA LEU A 253 3.91 -17.63 -20.03
C LEU A 253 3.16 -18.95 -20.22
N LEU A 254 1.86 -18.88 -20.55
CA LEU A 254 0.99 -20.04 -20.72
C LEU A 254 0.73 -20.38 -22.20
N SER A 255 1.08 -19.49 -23.13
CA SER A 255 1.03 -19.73 -24.57
C SER A 255 2.04 -20.79 -25.00
N GLN A 256 1.63 -21.71 -25.88
CA GLN A 256 2.55 -22.72 -26.45
C GLN A 256 3.61 -22.08 -27.36
N ASP A 257 3.25 -21.05 -28.12
CA ASP A 257 4.13 -20.43 -29.13
C ASP A 257 5.01 -19.31 -28.56
N LEU A 258 4.51 -18.56 -27.58
CA LEU A 258 5.19 -17.35 -27.07
C LEU A 258 6.08 -17.63 -25.85
N LYS A 259 5.84 -18.72 -25.12
CA LYS A 259 6.47 -18.99 -23.82
C LYS A 259 7.98 -19.09 -23.91
N GLU A 260 8.52 -19.85 -24.86
CA GLU A 260 9.97 -20.09 -24.95
C GLU A 260 10.73 -18.80 -25.25
N ASN A 261 10.29 -18.04 -26.25
CA ASN A 261 10.87 -16.75 -26.60
C ASN A 261 10.77 -15.75 -25.45
N TYR A 262 9.61 -15.68 -24.78
CA TYR A 262 9.42 -14.77 -23.66
C TYR A 262 10.33 -15.10 -22.47
N ILE A 263 10.49 -16.39 -22.13
CA ILE A 263 11.42 -16.83 -21.08
C ILE A 263 12.86 -16.47 -21.45
N HIS A 264 13.26 -16.66 -22.71
CA HIS A 264 14.58 -16.29 -23.19
C HIS A 264 14.84 -14.79 -23.01
N ASP A 265 13.91 -13.94 -23.45
CA ASP A 265 14.01 -12.49 -23.36
C ASP A 265 14.14 -12.01 -21.91
N ILE A 266 13.33 -12.55 -20.99
CA ILE A 266 13.38 -12.19 -19.57
C ILE A 266 14.73 -12.60 -18.95
N LYS A 267 15.22 -13.81 -19.24
CA LYS A 267 16.53 -14.26 -18.73
C LYS A 267 17.67 -13.40 -19.26
N ALA A 268 17.65 -13.05 -20.54
CA ALA A 268 18.63 -12.16 -21.15
C ALA A 268 18.57 -10.75 -20.54
N GLU A 269 17.36 -10.22 -20.31
CA GLU A 269 17.17 -8.94 -19.65
C GLU A 269 17.73 -8.94 -18.22
N PHE A 270 17.41 -9.97 -17.42
CA PHE A 270 17.87 -10.06 -16.04
C PHE A 270 19.38 -10.24 -15.93
N GLU A 271 20.00 -10.99 -16.86
CA GLU A 271 21.46 -11.08 -16.93
C GLU A 271 22.10 -9.72 -17.25
N LYS A 272 21.51 -8.95 -18.17
CA LYS A 272 21.93 -7.58 -18.45
C LYS A 272 21.79 -6.69 -17.21
N VAL A 273 20.68 -6.80 -16.48
CA VAL A 273 20.45 -6.04 -15.23
C VAL A 273 21.48 -6.39 -14.16
N ARG A 274 21.77 -7.68 -13.95
CA ARG A 274 22.81 -8.15 -13.02
C ARG A 274 24.18 -7.64 -13.42
N THR A 275 24.53 -7.75 -14.69
CA THR A 275 25.80 -7.26 -15.21
C THR A 275 25.93 -5.75 -15.03
N GLN A 276 24.89 -4.98 -15.34
CA GLN A 276 24.86 -3.53 -15.11
C GLN A 276 24.94 -3.18 -13.62
N HIS A 277 24.25 -3.92 -12.75
CA HIS A 277 24.29 -3.71 -11.31
C HIS A 277 25.70 -3.98 -10.76
N LYS A 278 26.33 -5.08 -11.17
CA LYS A 278 27.72 -5.44 -10.83
C LYS A 278 28.73 -4.43 -11.40
N ASN A 279 28.47 -3.92 -12.60
CA ASN A 279 29.29 -2.94 -13.30
C ASN A 279 29.00 -1.49 -12.90
N LYS A 280 28.05 -1.21 -11.99
CA LYS A 280 28.00 0.05 -11.26
C LYS A 280 29.19 0.13 -10.30
N LYS A 281 30.39 0.18 -10.90
CA LYS A 281 31.65 0.59 -10.28
C LYS A 281 31.58 2.11 -10.12
N GLY A 282 31.25 2.46 -8.89
CA GLY A 282 31.07 3.80 -8.42
C GLY A 282 30.23 3.70 -7.16
N GLN A 283 30.66 2.88 -6.19
CA GLN A 283 30.28 3.18 -4.81
C GLN A 283 30.67 4.64 -4.64
N ALA A 284 29.69 5.54 -4.46
CA ALA A 284 30.00 6.86 -3.93
C ALA A 284 30.98 6.62 -2.79
N LEU A 285 32.14 7.27 -2.81
CA LEU A 285 33.20 7.04 -1.82
C LEU A 285 32.53 6.89 -0.45
N MET A 286 32.64 5.70 0.14
CA MET A 286 32.00 5.40 1.40
C MET A 286 32.98 5.80 2.49
N LEU A 287 32.52 6.58 3.43
CA LEU A 287 33.22 6.90 4.65
C LEU A 287 33.13 5.71 5.60
N THR A 288 34.17 5.50 6.39
CA THR A 288 34.06 4.67 7.59
C THR A 288 33.00 5.26 8.51
N ILE A 289 32.38 4.45 9.37
CA ILE A 289 31.37 4.92 10.32
C ILE A 289 31.95 6.01 11.24
N LEU A 290 33.23 5.93 11.60
CA LEU A 290 33.92 6.95 12.40
C LEU A 290 34.05 8.28 11.67
N GLU A 291 34.38 8.27 10.37
CA GLU A 291 34.44 9.49 9.55
C GLU A 291 33.05 10.09 9.34
N ALA A 292 32.04 9.26 9.10
CA ALA A 292 30.65 9.70 8.98
C ALA A 292 30.17 10.38 10.28
N ARG A 293 30.47 9.80 11.46
CA ARG A 293 30.18 10.40 12.77
C ARG A 293 30.90 11.73 13.00
N LYS A 294 32.16 11.85 12.54
CA LYS A 294 32.88 13.14 12.60
C LYS A 294 32.17 14.23 11.79
N ASN A 295 31.63 13.87 10.63
CA ASN A 295 30.85 14.74 9.75
C ASN A 295 29.34 14.78 10.08
N ALA A 296 28.92 14.40 11.30
CA ALA A 296 27.54 14.55 11.76
C ALA A 296 27.08 16.02 11.76
N LEU A 297 25.77 16.26 11.75
CA LEU A 297 25.22 17.61 11.91
C LEU A 297 25.73 18.24 13.23
N LYS A 298 26.16 19.50 13.15
CA LYS A 298 26.72 20.24 14.29
C LYS A 298 25.75 21.33 14.72
N THR A 299 24.79 20.98 15.55
CA THR A 299 23.92 21.94 16.23
C THR A 299 24.72 22.68 17.31
N ASP A 300 24.58 24.01 17.37
CA ASP A 300 25.07 24.81 18.50
C ASP A 300 24.13 24.66 19.70
N TRP A 301 24.25 23.53 20.40
CA TRP A 301 23.41 23.19 21.54
C TRP A 301 23.47 24.24 22.67
N LYS A 302 24.55 25.01 22.81
CA LYS A 302 24.63 26.05 23.85
C LYS A 302 23.66 27.21 23.60
N ASN A 303 23.35 27.47 22.33
CA ASN A 303 22.44 28.54 21.91
C ASN A 303 21.07 28.02 21.46
N TYR A 304 20.80 26.73 21.63
CA TYR A 304 19.50 26.12 21.33
C TYR A 304 18.94 25.45 22.58
N THR A 305 17.75 25.87 22.99
CA THR A 305 17.00 25.21 24.07
C THR A 305 15.91 24.35 23.44
N PRO A 306 16.00 23.01 23.54
CA PRO A 306 14.95 22.14 23.06
C PRO A 306 13.62 22.42 23.76
N PRO A 307 12.48 22.38 23.05
CA PRO A 307 11.20 22.66 23.66
C PRO A 307 10.81 21.53 24.63
N GLU A 308 10.47 21.91 25.85
CA GLU A 308 9.94 20.98 26.84
C GLU A 308 8.44 20.74 26.61
N PRO A 309 7.96 19.49 26.56
CA PRO A 309 6.54 19.19 26.42
C PRO A 309 5.77 19.47 27.71
N ASP A 310 4.47 19.79 27.56
CA ASP A 310 3.57 20.10 28.69
C ASP A 310 3.29 18.86 29.57
N PHE A 311 3.60 17.65 29.09
CA PHE A 311 3.54 16.43 29.89
C PHE A 311 4.62 15.42 29.48
N ILE A 312 4.94 14.51 30.41
CA ILE A 312 5.81 13.35 30.17
C ILE A 312 5.02 12.08 30.46
N GLY A 313 5.18 11.07 29.60
CA GLY A 313 4.54 9.76 29.72
C GLY A 313 3.67 9.41 28.53
N VAL A 314 2.77 8.45 28.71
CA VAL A 314 1.91 7.88 27.65
C VAL A 314 0.46 8.31 27.84
N ARG A 315 -0.21 8.63 26.73
CA ARG A 315 -1.66 8.88 26.68
C ARG A 315 -2.29 8.10 25.54
N SER A 316 -3.52 7.64 25.75
CA SER A 316 -4.30 6.92 24.75
C SER A 316 -5.60 7.65 24.42
N LEU A 317 -6.04 7.49 23.17
CA LEU A 317 -7.29 7.99 22.64
C LEU A 317 -7.99 6.80 22.00
N LYS A 318 -9.13 6.38 22.56
CA LYS A 318 -9.93 5.27 22.05
C LYS A 318 -11.20 5.81 21.40
N ASN A 319 -11.64 5.20 20.31
CA ASN A 319 -12.84 5.61 19.55
C ASN A 319 -12.83 7.10 19.19
N TYR A 320 -11.70 7.58 18.69
CA TYR A 320 -11.51 8.97 18.30
C TYR A 320 -12.48 9.35 17.16
N PRO A 321 -13.12 10.54 17.20
CA PRO A 321 -14.08 10.94 16.18
C PRO A 321 -13.45 11.01 14.79
N LEU A 322 -13.98 10.23 13.85
CA LEU A 322 -13.50 10.19 12.46
C LEU A 322 -13.70 11.53 11.76
N GLU A 323 -14.72 12.30 12.15
CA GLU A 323 -15.03 13.63 11.62
C GLU A 323 -13.86 14.62 11.82
N LYS A 324 -13.04 14.42 12.86
CA LYS A 324 -11.86 15.23 13.12
C LYS A 324 -10.65 14.82 12.27
N ILE A 325 -10.65 13.59 11.77
CA ILE A 325 -9.56 13.01 10.98
C ILE A 325 -9.76 13.32 9.49
N VAL A 326 -11.01 13.26 8.99
CA VAL A 326 -11.35 13.47 7.57
C VAL A 326 -10.71 14.72 6.92
N PRO A 327 -10.66 15.89 7.58
CA PRO A 327 -10.04 17.09 6.98
C PRO A 327 -8.55 16.97 6.66
N TYR A 328 -7.85 15.99 7.23
CA TYR A 328 -6.41 15.75 7.08
C TYR A 328 -6.07 14.71 6.00
N ILE A 329 -7.06 14.23 5.24
CA ILE A 329 -6.82 13.24 4.18
C ILE A 329 -6.02 13.88 3.03
N ASP A 330 -4.87 13.28 2.71
CA ASP A 330 -4.26 13.41 1.39
C ASP A 330 -4.87 12.39 0.42
N TRP A 331 -5.59 12.91 -0.57
CA TRP A 331 -6.26 12.12 -1.60
C TRP A 331 -5.32 11.68 -2.73
N THR A 332 -4.13 12.25 -2.84
CA THR A 332 -3.19 11.90 -3.92
C THR A 332 -2.85 10.40 -3.91
N PRO A 333 -2.47 9.80 -2.77
CA PRO A 333 -2.17 8.37 -2.76
C PRO A 333 -3.41 7.48 -2.85
N PHE A 334 -4.61 8.01 -2.58
CA PHE A 334 -5.86 7.30 -2.89
C PHE A 334 -5.99 7.08 -4.40
N PHE A 335 -5.77 8.10 -5.23
CA PHE A 335 -5.79 7.94 -6.69
C PHE A 335 -4.66 7.05 -7.21
N GLN A 336 -3.46 7.15 -6.62
CA GLN A 336 -2.33 6.28 -6.97
C GLN A 336 -2.62 4.80 -6.69
N ALA A 337 -3.30 4.48 -5.59
CA ALA A 337 -3.72 3.11 -5.29
C ALA A 337 -4.70 2.54 -6.34
N TRP A 338 -5.38 3.42 -7.08
CA TRP A 338 -6.24 3.11 -8.21
C TRP A 338 -5.56 3.29 -9.58
N GLU A 339 -4.22 3.34 -9.62
CA GLU A 339 -3.41 3.53 -10.82
C GLU A 339 -3.77 4.80 -11.63
N LEU A 340 -4.35 5.82 -10.97
CA LEU A 340 -4.63 7.11 -11.56
C LEU A 340 -3.50 8.09 -11.21
N SER A 341 -2.73 8.48 -12.23
CA SER A 341 -1.60 9.40 -12.08
C SER A 341 -2.06 10.85 -12.08
N GLY A 342 -1.67 11.60 -11.05
CA GLY A 342 -1.99 13.02 -10.91
C GLY A 342 -2.09 13.43 -9.44
N ARG A 343 -1.95 14.72 -9.17
CA ARG A 343 -2.07 15.29 -7.81
C ARG A 343 -3.51 15.72 -7.55
N TYR A 344 -4.04 15.48 -6.36
CA TYR A 344 -5.32 16.07 -5.95
C TYR A 344 -5.12 17.55 -5.55
N PRO A 345 -6.04 18.48 -5.91
CA PRO A 345 -7.30 18.28 -6.64
C PRO A 345 -7.19 18.37 -8.17
N GLU A 346 -6.00 18.66 -8.72
CA GLU A 346 -5.78 18.88 -10.16
C GLU A 346 -6.23 17.69 -11.03
N ILE A 347 -6.01 16.47 -10.56
CA ILE A 347 -6.39 15.22 -11.23
C ILE A 347 -7.88 15.16 -11.58
N LEU A 348 -8.75 15.85 -10.83
CA LEU A 348 -10.20 15.87 -11.11
C LEU A 348 -10.56 16.62 -12.39
N ARG A 349 -9.66 17.50 -12.87
CA ARG A 349 -9.83 18.31 -14.08
C ARG A 349 -8.93 17.86 -15.23
N ASP A 350 -8.22 16.75 -15.05
CA ASP A 350 -7.34 16.18 -16.06
C ASP A 350 -8.15 15.81 -17.32
N SER A 351 -7.58 16.07 -18.50
CA SER A 351 -8.28 15.86 -19.78
C SER A 351 -8.41 14.38 -20.18
N ILE A 352 -7.61 13.50 -19.59
CA ILE A 352 -7.57 12.06 -19.88
C ILE A 352 -8.29 11.28 -18.77
N VAL A 353 -7.91 11.50 -17.52
CA VAL A 353 -8.41 10.73 -16.37
C VAL A 353 -9.46 11.46 -15.53
N GLY A 354 -9.70 12.75 -15.76
CA GLY A 354 -10.45 13.60 -14.83
C GLY A 354 -11.90 13.18 -14.60
N GLU A 355 -12.59 12.68 -15.63
CA GLU A 355 -13.94 12.14 -15.48
C GLU A 355 -13.96 10.89 -14.58
N THR A 356 -13.03 9.96 -14.82
CA THR A 356 -12.89 8.73 -14.02
C THR A 356 -12.45 9.03 -12.60
N ALA A 357 -11.49 9.93 -12.41
CA ALA A 357 -11.02 10.38 -11.10
C ALA A 357 -12.17 11.05 -10.32
N SER A 358 -12.94 11.93 -10.97
CA SER A 358 -14.11 12.56 -10.36
C SER A 358 -15.19 11.56 -9.98
N SER A 359 -15.42 10.55 -10.82
CA SER A 359 -16.38 9.48 -10.53
C SER A 359 -15.96 8.63 -9.34
N LEU A 360 -14.72 8.15 -9.33
CA LEU A 360 -14.12 7.41 -8.21
C LEU A 360 -14.15 8.24 -6.92
N PHE A 361 -13.84 9.54 -7.00
CA PHE A 361 -13.86 10.43 -5.84
C PHE A 361 -15.25 10.58 -5.25
N ARG A 362 -16.30 10.71 -6.08
CA ARG A 362 -17.69 10.74 -5.60
C ARG A 362 -18.07 9.45 -4.86
N ASP A 363 -17.69 8.30 -5.42
CA ASP A 363 -17.95 7.00 -4.78
C ASP A 363 -17.21 6.88 -3.44
N ALA A 364 -15.95 7.31 -3.40
CA ALA A 364 -15.15 7.36 -2.18
C ALA A 364 -15.74 8.30 -1.12
N GLN A 365 -16.20 9.49 -1.51
CA GLN A 365 -16.87 10.44 -0.61
C GLN A 365 -18.18 9.88 -0.05
N ALA A 366 -18.98 9.22 -0.90
CA ALA A 366 -20.21 8.56 -0.46
C ALA A 366 -19.93 7.42 0.52
N MET A 367 -18.90 6.62 0.29
CA MET A 367 -18.49 5.57 1.22
C MET A 367 -17.91 6.14 2.51
N LEU A 368 -17.07 7.18 2.44
CA LEU A 368 -16.50 7.87 3.59
C LEU A 368 -17.60 8.43 4.49
N LYS A 369 -18.63 9.05 3.89
CA LYS A 369 -19.81 9.50 4.62
C LYS A 369 -20.47 8.36 5.41
N LYS A 370 -20.69 7.20 4.79
CA LYS A 370 -21.25 6.01 5.48
C LYS A 370 -20.33 5.52 6.60
N ILE A 371 -19.02 5.45 6.37
CA ILE A 371 -18.03 5.02 7.36
C ILE A 371 -18.14 5.89 8.62
N VAL A 372 -18.25 7.20 8.45
CA VAL A 372 -18.35 8.18 9.54
C VAL A 372 -19.72 8.12 10.23
N GLU A 373 -20.81 8.30 9.48
CA GLU A 373 -22.18 8.37 10.03
C GLU A 373 -22.61 7.08 10.74
N GLN A 374 -22.20 5.93 10.20
CA GLN A 374 -22.55 4.63 10.74
C GLN A 374 -21.45 4.01 11.60
N ARG A 375 -20.35 4.75 11.82
CA ARG A 375 -19.19 4.31 12.63
C ARG A 375 -18.71 2.90 12.27
N TRP A 376 -18.54 2.64 10.97
CA TRP A 376 -18.07 1.33 10.50
C TRP A 376 -16.66 1.01 11.00
N LEU A 377 -15.85 2.05 11.19
CA LEU A 377 -14.47 1.96 11.63
C LEU A 377 -14.30 2.67 12.97
N SER A 378 -13.42 2.14 13.83
CA SER A 378 -13.00 2.82 15.06
C SER A 378 -11.56 3.32 14.93
N ALA A 379 -11.30 4.54 15.39
CA ALA A 379 -9.96 5.13 15.39
C ALA A 379 -9.35 5.12 16.79
N ASN A 380 -8.19 4.48 16.95
CA ASN A 380 -7.46 4.46 18.21
C ASN A 380 -6.04 5.01 18.02
N ALA A 381 -5.56 5.74 19.01
CA ALA A 381 -4.20 6.25 19.06
C ALA A 381 -3.60 6.06 20.44
N VAL A 382 -2.30 5.83 20.48
CA VAL A 382 -1.47 5.98 21.66
C VAL A 382 -0.25 6.81 21.30
N TYR A 383 0.12 7.74 22.16
CA TYR A 383 1.28 8.58 21.97
C TYR A 383 1.98 8.81 23.30
N GLY A 384 3.28 9.11 23.25
CA GLY A 384 4.04 9.46 24.43
C GLY A 384 5.09 10.51 24.13
N LEU A 385 5.38 11.33 25.13
CA LEU A 385 6.44 12.34 25.12
C LEU A 385 7.38 12.00 26.27
N PHE A 386 8.67 11.90 25.98
CA PHE A 386 9.66 11.37 26.90
C PHE A 386 10.92 12.24 26.90
N PRO A 387 11.60 12.38 28.05
CA PRO A 387 12.94 12.93 28.08
C PRO A 387 13.85 11.99 27.30
N ALA A 388 14.70 12.55 26.44
CA ALA A 388 15.64 11.78 25.65
C ALA A 388 16.96 12.51 25.46
N ASN A 389 18.03 11.77 25.25
CA ASN A 389 19.33 12.30 24.84
C ASN A 389 19.96 11.37 23.81
N SER A 390 20.70 11.93 22.86
CA SER A 390 21.54 11.10 22.00
C SER A 390 22.76 10.60 22.77
N VAL A 391 23.17 9.37 22.48
CA VAL A 391 24.33 8.69 23.06
C VAL A 391 25.07 7.91 21.98
N ASN A 392 26.35 7.64 22.22
CA ASN A 392 27.18 6.83 21.31
C ASN A 392 27.16 7.32 19.84
N SER A 393 26.96 8.63 19.64
CA SER A 393 26.75 9.32 18.35
C SER A 393 25.47 8.99 17.57
N ASP A 394 24.94 7.76 17.63
CA ASP A 394 23.89 7.31 16.71
C ASP A 394 22.62 6.76 17.39
N ASP A 395 22.62 6.62 18.72
CA ASP A 395 21.48 6.10 19.48
C ASP A 395 20.79 7.21 20.26
N ILE A 396 19.54 6.95 20.65
CA ILE A 396 18.77 7.85 21.50
C ILE A 396 18.31 7.05 22.73
N GLU A 397 18.80 7.43 23.90
CA GLU A 397 18.27 6.95 25.17
C GLU A 397 16.95 7.69 25.46
N ILE A 398 15.88 6.93 25.64
CA ILE A 398 14.56 7.44 26.01
C ILE A 398 14.32 7.06 27.47
N TYR A 399 14.06 8.05 28.33
CA TYR A 399 13.95 7.86 29.77
C TYR A 399 12.50 7.76 30.25
N ALA A 400 12.30 7.04 31.35
CA ALA A 400 10.97 6.85 31.95
C ALA A 400 10.38 8.16 32.52
N ASP A 401 11.24 9.07 32.98
CA ASP A 401 10.87 10.31 33.67
C ASP A 401 11.98 11.36 33.57
N LYS A 402 11.70 12.57 34.10
CA LYS A 402 12.62 13.72 34.07
C LYS A 402 13.92 13.52 34.87
N ALA A 403 13.99 12.53 35.76
CA ALA A 403 15.21 12.26 36.51
C ALA A 403 16.29 11.59 35.64
N ARG A 404 15.92 11.01 34.48
CA ARG A 404 16.82 10.37 33.51
C ARG A 404 17.72 9.28 34.11
N THR A 405 17.23 8.59 35.14
CA THR A 405 17.96 7.50 35.82
C THR A 405 17.62 6.13 35.25
N LYS A 406 16.40 5.96 34.73
CA LYS A 406 15.92 4.71 34.13
C LYS A 406 15.68 4.90 32.64
N ILE A 407 16.43 4.16 31.83
CA ILE A 407 16.20 4.04 30.38
C ILE A 407 14.95 3.17 30.18
N ALA A 408 13.96 3.71 29.47
CA ALA A 408 12.73 3.03 29.10
C ALA A 408 12.85 2.37 27.71
N MET A 409 13.62 2.98 26.80
CA MET A 409 13.89 2.43 25.47
C MET A 409 15.23 2.98 24.96
N ASN A 410 16.00 2.14 24.27
CA ASN A 410 17.09 2.59 23.40
C ASN A 410 16.57 2.57 21.97
N TYR A 411 16.51 3.74 21.32
CA TYR A 411 16.17 3.82 19.90
C TYR A 411 17.47 3.84 19.09
N HIS A 412 17.71 2.76 18.33
CA HIS A 412 18.93 2.62 17.57
C HIS A 412 18.77 3.15 16.15
N THR A 413 19.57 4.14 15.78
CA THR A 413 19.50 4.76 14.45
C THR A 413 20.71 4.40 13.59
N LEU A 414 20.57 4.66 12.28
CA LEU A 414 21.62 4.50 11.28
C LEU A 414 22.05 5.86 10.75
N ARG A 415 23.28 5.92 10.25
CA ARG A 415 23.92 7.10 9.70
C ARG A 415 24.27 6.91 8.23
N GLN A 416 24.09 7.98 7.45
CA GLN A 416 24.56 8.02 6.07
C GLN A 416 26.09 7.81 6.01
N GLN A 417 26.57 6.88 5.18
CA GLN A 417 28.02 6.63 5.00
C GLN A 417 28.58 7.10 3.66
N THR A 418 27.75 7.57 2.72
CA THR A 418 28.26 8.15 1.47
C THR A 418 28.96 9.48 1.72
N THR A 419 30.11 9.72 1.09
CA THR A 419 30.78 11.03 1.08
C THR A 419 29.81 12.12 0.63
N LYS A 420 29.77 13.21 1.38
CA LYS A 420 28.94 14.37 1.09
C LYS A 420 29.77 15.51 0.49
N PRO A 421 29.17 16.37 -0.35
CA PRO A 421 29.79 17.64 -0.72
C PRO A 421 30.20 18.44 0.53
N SER A 422 31.26 19.24 0.43
CA SER A 422 31.75 20.06 1.54
C SER A 422 30.63 20.89 2.18
N GLY A 423 30.61 20.93 3.51
CA GLY A 423 29.59 21.63 4.30
C GLY A 423 28.25 20.88 4.46
N ARG A 424 28.06 19.71 3.83
CA ARG A 424 26.88 18.87 4.08
C ARG A 424 27.19 17.72 5.05
N PRO A 425 26.37 17.52 6.10
CA PRO A 425 26.61 16.48 7.08
C PRO A 425 26.21 15.09 6.58
N ASN A 426 26.80 14.08 7.20
CA ASN A 426 26.37 12.69 7.16
C ASN A 426 25.32 12.47 8.25
N LEU A 427 24.05 12.63 7.88
CA LEU A 427 22.94 12.66 8.85
C LEU A 427 22.69 11.29 9.48
N GLY A 428 22.40 11.31 10.79
CA GLY A 428 21.71 10.27 11.54
C GLY A 428 20.57 10.90 12.34
N LEU A 429 19.48 10.17 12.61
CA LEU A 429 18.32 10.75 13.30
C LEU A 429 18.66 11.22 14.73
N ALA A 430 19.64 10.57 15.38
CA ALA A 430 20.15 10.98 16.69
C ALA A 430 20.76 12.39 16.70
N ASP A 431 21.19 12.92 15.55
CA ASP A 431 21.76 14.27 15.46
C ASP A 431 20.77 15.37 15.85
N PHE A 432 19.47 15.08 15.77
CA PHE A 432 18.39 16.02 16.08
C PHE A 432 17.99 16.03 17.56
N ILE A 433 18.69 15.29 18.42
CA ILE A 433 18.46 15.24 19.87
C ILE A 433 19.74 15.59 20.60
N ALA A 434 19.65 16.42 21.64
CA ALA A 434 20.81 16.91 22.39
C ALA A 434 21.64 15.75 22.95
N PRO A 435 22.97 15.72 22.70
CA PRO A 435 23.85 14.70 23.25
C PRO A 435 23.90 14.75 24.77
N LYS A 436 23.92 13.58 25.42
CA LYS A 436 23.89 13.46 26.89
C LYS A 436 25.03 14.23 27.56
N GLU A 437 26.23 14.20 26.97
CA GLU A 437 27.42 14.92 27.42
C GLU A 437 27.28 16.45 27.42
N THR A 438 26.30 17.03 26.72
CA THR A 438 26.03 18.48 26.78
C THR A 438 25.31 18.89 28.07
N GLY A 439 24.69 17.95 28.78
CA GLY A 439 23.84 18.22 29.94
C GLY A 439 22.48 18.86 29.60
N ILE A 440 22.21 19.12 28.31
CA ILE A 440 20.97 19.75 27.85
C ILE A 440 19.83 18.73 27.87
N GLN A 441 18.69 19.21 28.37
CA GLN A 441 17.48 18.43 28.51
C GLN A 441 16.69 18.48 27.19
N ASP A 442 16.66 17.36 26.47
CA ASP A 442 15.89 17.20 25.23
C ASP A 442 14.82 16.11 25.37
N TYR A 443 13.95 15.99 24.37
CA TYR A 443 12.74 15.20 24.38
C TYR A 443 12.48 14.54 23.02
N ILE A 444 11.79 13.41 23.06
CA ILE A 444 11.33 12.70 21.87
C ILE A 444 9.86 12.34 22.04
N GLY A 445 9.12 12.38 20.94
CA GLY A 445 7.76 11.86 20.91
C GLY A 445 7.68 10.50 20.23
N THR A 446 6.62 9.77 20.52
CA THR A 446 6.33 8.44 19.97
C THR A 446 4.84 8.32 19.72
N PHE A 447 4.44 7.53 18.73
CA PHE A 447 3.03 7.28 18.44
C PHE A 447 2.77 5.95 17.75
N ALA A 448 1.55 5.46 17.93
CA ALA A 448 0.92 4.45 17.09
C ALA A 448 -0.57 4.80 16.93
N VAL A 449 -1.07 4.86 15.70
CA VAL A 449 -2.46 5.15 15.36
C VAL A 449 -3.01 4.10 14.42
N SER A 450 -4.31 3.83 14.50
CA SER A 450 -5.00 2.98 13.53
C SER A 450 -6.47 3.37 13.43
N THR A 451 -7.02 3.22 12.23
CA THR A 451 -8.44 3.39 11.89
C THR A 451 -9.03 2.12 11.30
N GLY A 452 -8.31 1.00 11.34
CA GLY A 452 -8.71 -0.27 10.69
C GLY A 452 -9.62 -1.16 11.55
N PHE A 453 -9.99 -0.76 12.76
CA PHE A 453 -10.81 -1.62 13.63
C PHE A 453 -12.24 -1.74 13.10
N GLY A 454 -12.74 -2.98 12.97
CA GLY A 454 -14.07 -3.29 12.47
C GLY A 454 -14.16 -3.48 10.95
N ILE A 455 -13.05 -3.32 10.23
CA ILE A 455 -13.03 -3.38 8.76
C ILE A 455 -13.34 -4.78 8.21
N ASP A 456 -12.86 -5.84 8.86
CA ASP A 456 -12.89 -7.21 8.32
C ASP A 456 -14.32 -7.69 8.02
N ALA A 457 -15.26 -7.46 8.94
CA ALA A 457 -16.66 -7.86 8.75
C ALA A 457 -17.31 -7.12 7.57
N ARG A 458 -16.92 -5.87 7.33
CA ARG A 458 -17.45 -5.05 6.22
C ARG A 458 -16.84 -5.43 4.88
N VAL A 459 -15.53 -5.67 4.85
CA VAL A 459 -14.84 -6.21 3.67
C VAL A 459 -15.41 -7.56 3.29
N LYS A 460 -15.57 -8.46 4.26
CA LYS A 460 -16.18 -9.78 4.04
C LYS A 460 -17.59 -9.68 3.47
N ALA A 461 -18.41 -8.75 3.97
CA ALA A 461 -19.75 -8.54 3.43
C ALA A 461 -19.73 -8.11 1.95
N TYR A 462 -18.75 -7.31 1.52
CA TYR A 462 -18.57 -6.98 0.11
C TYR A 462 -18.03 -8.15 -0.71
N GLU A 463 -17.09 -8.93 -0.16
CA GLU A 463 -16.56 -10.14 -0.81
C GLU A 463 -17.65 -11.20 -1.03
N ASP A 464 -18.45 -11.49 0.01
CA ASP A 464 -19.58 -12.42 -0.04
C ASP A 464 -20.66 -11.93 -1.03
N ALA A 465 -20.76 -10.61 -1.27
CA ALA A 465 -21.64 -10.00 -2.27
C ALA A 465 -20.99 -9.82 -3.66
N HIS A 466 -19.77 -10.34 -3.86
CA HIS A 466 -18.99 -10.21 -5.09
C HIS A 466 -18.73 -8.76 -5.54
N ASP A 467 -18.61 -7.84 -4.59
CA ASP A 467 -18.41 -6.40 -4.81
C ASP A 467 -16.98 -5.97 -4.45
N ASP A 468 -16.00 -6.44 -5.23
CA ASP A 468 -14.58 -6.12 -5.01
C ASP A 468 -14.33 -4.61 -5.06
N TYR A 469 -15.10 -3.87 -5.87
CA TYR A 469 -14.98 -2.42 -6.02
C TYR A 469 -15.16 -1.70 -4.67
N ASN A 470 -16.30 -1.96 -4.01
CA ASN A 470 -16.58 -1.34 -2.72
C ASN A 470 -15.69 -1.89 -1.60
N GLY A 471 -15.30 -3.17 -1.66
CA GLY A 471 -14.30 -3.75 -0.76
C GLY A 471 -12.95 -3.03 -0.83
N ILE A 472 -12.46 -2.74 -2.04
CA ILE A 472 -11.18 -2.04 -2.26
C ILE A 472 -11.30 -0.56 -1.87
N ILE A 473 -12.41 0.13 -2.18
CA ILE A 473 -12.63 1.51 -1.71
C ILE A 473 -12.56 1.56 -0.18
N LEU A 474 -13.23 0.65 0.52
CA LEU A 474 -13.24 0.62 1.98
C LEU A 474 -11.83 0.45 2.55
N LYS A 475 -11.04 -0.48 2.01
CA LYS A 475 -9.63 -0.68 2.41
C LYS A 475 -8.79 0.56 2.15
N ALA A 476 -8.89 1.15 0.95
CA ALA A 476 -8.15 2.35 0.59
C ALA A 476 -8.53 3.56 1.48
N LEU A 477 -9.81 3.73 1.81
CA LEU A 477 -10.27 4.78 2.72
C LEU A 477 -9.81 4.56 4.15
N ALA A 478 -9.77 3.31 4.64
CA ALA A 478 -9.23 3.01 5.95
C ALA A 478 -7.75 3.42 6.03
N ASP A 479 -6.94 3.09 5.02
CA ASP A 479 -5.53 3.53 4.92
C ASP A 479 -5.41 5.06 4.87
N ARG A 480 -6.25 5.74 4.07
CA ARG A 480 -6.27 7.22 4.04
C ARG A 480 -6.61 7.82 5.39
N LEU A 481 -7.55 7.22 6.12
CA LEU A 481 -7.91 7.65 7.47
C LEU A 481 -6.78 7.41 8.48
N ALA A 482 -6.00 6.33 8.35
CA ALA A 482 -4.86 6.07 9.24
C ALA A 482 -3.75 7.10 9.04
N GLU A 483 -3.41 7.42 7.79
CA GLU A 483 -2.44 8.46 7.43
C GLU A 483 -2.90 9.86 7.87
N ALA A 484 -4.18 10.18 7.61
CA ALA A 484 -4.79 11.42 8.08
C ALA A 484 -4.77 11.51 9.61
N PHE A 485 -4.93 10.38 10.31
CA PHE A 485 -4.87 10.38 11.77
C PHE A 485 -3.45 10.61 12.27
N ALA A 486 -2.43 10.09 11.58
CA ALA A 486 -1.03 10.37 11.90
C ALA A 486 -0.70 11.86 11.70
N GLU A 487 -1.17 12.49 10.60
CA GLU A 487 -1.00 13.92 10.35
C GLU A 487 -1.74 14.78 11.39
N HIS A 488 -3.00 14.44 11.68
CA HIS A 488 -3.80 15.11 12.71
C HIS A 488 -3.14 15.03 14.08
N MET A 489 -2.70 13.83 14.49
CA MET A 489 -2.00 13.64 15.76
C MET A 489 -0.69 14.41 15.80
N HIS A 490 0.07 14.43 14.70
CA HIS A 490 1.29 15.21 14.63
C HIS A 490 1.00 16.72 14.79
N SER A 491 -0.01 17.26 14.10
CA SER A 491 -0.43 18.66 14.26
C SER A 491 -0.78 18.97 15.72
N ARG A 492 -1.53 18.09 16.39
CA ARG A 492 -1.85 18.26 17.82
C ARG A 492 -0.63 18.11 18.73
N ILE A 493 0.33 17.26 18.39
CA ILE A 493 1.60 17.15 19.12
C ILE A 493 2.34 18.48 19.06
N ARG A 494 2.49 19.07 17.87
CA ARG A 494 3.19 20.36 17.69
C ARG A 494 2.50 21.50 18.42
N ARG A 495 1.16 21.55 18.37
CA ARG A 495 0.36 22.69 18.85
C ARG A 495 -0.07 22.59 20.31
N GLU A 496 -0.47 21.40 20.76
CA GLU A 496 -1.16 21.21 22.03
C GLU A 496 -0.34 20.42 23.05
N PHE A 497 0.30 19.33 22.64
CA PHE A 497 0.83 18.34 23.60
C PHE A 497 2.33 18.51 23.88
N TRP A 498 3.12 18.72 22.84
CA TRP A 498 4.50 19.18 22.95
C TRP A 498 4.55 20.71 22.92
N GLY A 499 3.69 21.32 22.09
CA GLY A 499 3.38 22.75 22.22
C GLY A 499 4.48 23.70 21.76
N TYR A 500 5.40 23.26 20.89
CA TYR A 500 6.45 24.12 20.34
C TYR A 500 6.00 24.97 19.15
N ALA A 501 4.76 24.80 18.68
CA ALA A 501 4.17 25.57 17.58
C ALA A 501 2.69 25.91 17.86
N LYS A 502 2.39 26.52 19.02
CA LYS A 502 1.01 26.78 19.49
C LYS A 502 0.15 27.58 18.50
N ASP A 503 0.77 28.55 17.84
CA ASP A 503 0.11 29.46 16.89
C ASP A 503 0.07 28.93 15.44
N GLU A 504 0.49 27.68 15.20
CA GLU A 504 0.46 27.07 13.86
C GLU A 504 -0.98 26.98 13.32
N ALA A 505 -1.19 27.54 12.12
CA ALA A 505 -2.46 27.53 11.39
C ALA A 505 -2.22 27.18 9.92
N LEU A 506 -1.79 25.93 9.66
CA LEU A 506 -1.51 25.44 8.32
C LEU A 506 -2.77 24.86 7.65
N SER A 507 -2.89 25.09 6.35
CA SER A 507 -3.86 24.37 5.51
C SER A 507 -3.45 22.91 5.32
N ASN A 508 -4.39 22.05 4.89
CA ASN A 508 -4.07 20.64 4.61
C ASN A 508 -2.99 20.50 3.51
N GLU A 509 -3.00 21.36 2.48
CA GLU A 509 -1.98 21.34 1.44
C GLU A 509 -0.57 21.66 1.99
N GLU A 510 -0.50 22.56 2.97
CA GLU A 510 0.75 22.91 3.64
C GLU A 510 1.22 21.82 4.61
N LEU A 511 0.28 21.12 5.26
CA LEU A 511 0.60 19.92 6.05
C LEU A 511 1.16 18.80 5.17
N VAL A 512 0.52 18.49 4.03
CA VAL A 512 0.99 17.50 3.07
C VAL A 512 2.36 17.89 2.48
N SER A 513 2.60 19.18 2.30
CA SER A 513 3.89 19.71 1.84
C SER A 513 4.91 19.90 2.98
N GLU A 514 4.60 19.40 4.18
CA GLU A 514 5.44 19.41 5.37
C GLU A 514 5.96 20.81 5.78
N LYS A 515 5.16 21.87 5.59
CA LYS A 515 5.53 23.26 5.95
C LYS A 515 5.44 23.55 7.45
N TYR A 516 5.78 22.58 8.29
CA TYR A 516 5.84 22.70 9.74
C TYR A 516 7.26 22.42 10.25
N ARG A 517 7.53 22.85 11.48
CA ARG A 517 8.75 22.47 12.20
C ARG A 517 8.63 21.03 12.73
N GLY A 518 9.72 20.28 12.63
CA GLY A 518 9.82 18.91 13.14
C GLY A 518 9.39 17.84 12.14
N ILE A 519 9.66 16.59 12.49
CA ILE A 519 9.40 15.43 11.62
C ILE A 519 8.79 14.28 12.42
N ARG A 520 8.16 13.33 11.72
CA ARG A 520 7.56 12.13 12.28
C ARG A 520 8.07 10.81 11.67
N PRO A 521 9.38 10.48 11.78
CA PRO A 521 9.95 9.30 11.11
C PRO A 521 9.33 8.00 11.61
N ALA A 522 8.93 7.15 10.67
CA ALA A 522 8.32 5.85 10.92
C ALA A 522 9.31 4.74 10.52
N PRO A 523 9.62 3.77 11.40
CA PRO A 523 10.55 2.69 11.07
C PRO A 523 10.12 1.94 9.79
N GLY A 524 11.07 1.57 8.94
CA GLY A 524 10.86 1.02 7.60
C GLY A 524 10.94 2.05 6.47
N TYR A 525 10.80 3.35 6.77
CA TYR A 525 11.06 4.42 5.81
C TYR A 525 12.57 4.61 5.59
N PRO A 526 12.98 5.24 4.47
CA PRO A 526 14.40 5.43 4.16
C PRO A 526 15.25 6.13 5.24
N ALA A 527 14.63 6.95 6.11
CA ALA A 527 15.30 7.64 7.21
C ALA A 527 15.61 6.73 8.42
N CYS A 528 14.84 5.66 8.60
CA CYS A 528 14.99 4.68 9.66
C CYS A 528 14.56 3.29 9.16
N PRO A 529 15.36 2.67 8.27
CA PRO A 529 14.92 1.51 7.50
C PRO A 529 14.75 0.21 8.32
N ASP A 530 15.28 0.15 9.54
CA ASP A 530 15.11 -1.02 10.41
C ASP A 530 13.67 -1.10 10.95
N HIS A 531 12.93 -2.11 10.50
CA HIS A 531 11.57 -2.37 10.95
C HIS A 531 11.47 -2.82 12.43
N THR A 532 12.54 -3.41 12.98
CA THR A 532 12.54 -4.01 14.32
C THR A 532 12.43 -2.99 15.46
N GLU A 533 12.74 -1.72 15.18
CA GLU A 533 12.56 -0.62 16.15
C GLU A 533 11.08 -0.42 16.55
N LYS A 534 10.13 -1.00 15.79
CA LYS A 534 8.72 -1.05 16.21
C LYS A 534 8.50 -1.90 17.46
N GLY A 535 9.30 -2.95 17.71
CA GLY A 535 9.14 -3.80 18.89
C GLY A 535 9.26 -3.00 20.20
N PRO A 536 10.43 -2.42 20.49
CA PRO A 536 10.63 -1.57 21.66
C PRO A 536 9.68 -0.35 21.70
N LEU A 537 9.35 0.24 20.55
CA LEU A 537 8.36 1.32 20.46
C LEU A 537 6.97 0.86 20.96
N PHE A 538 6.52 -0.32 20.54
CA PHE A 538 5.22 -0.87 20.94
C PHE A 538 5.21 -1.28 22.40
N GLU A 539 6.33 -1.78 22.93
CA GLU A 539 6.50 -2.04 24.36
C GLU A 539 6.42 -0.76 25.19
N LEU A 540 7.15 0.29 24.79
CA LEU A 540 7.16 1.60 25.44
C LEU A 540 5.76 2.22 25.49
N LEU A 541 5.02 2.14 24.38
CA LEU A 541 3.66 2.66 24.27
C LEU A 541 2.61 1.75 24.90
N ARG A 542 2.94 0.49 25.22
CA ARG A 542 1.98 -0.59 25.45
C ARG A 542 0.86 -0.58 24.40
N ALA A 543 1.26 -0.50 23.12
CA ALA A 543 0.34 -0.27 22.01
C ALA A 543 -0.80 -1.28 21.89
N PRO A 544 -0.61 -2.59 22.18
CA PRO A 544 -1.72 -3.55 22.23
C PRO A 544 -2.79 -3.17 23.25
N ASP A 545 -2.41 -2.79 24.47
CA ASP A 545 -3.36 -2.46 25.54
C ASP A 545 -4.02 -1.08 25.34
N ASN A 546 -3.22 -0.13 24.88
CA ASN A 546 -3.61 1.28 24.80
C ASN A 546 -4.35 1.64 23.52
N ALA A 547 -4.03 0.99 22.40
CA ALA A 547 -4.63 1.28 21.09
C ALA A 547 -5.18 0.04 20.36
N GLY A 548 -4.91 -1.18 20.84
CA GLY A 548 -5.33 -2.42 20.16
C GLY A 548 -4.48 -2.79 18.95
N ILE A 549 -3.33 -2.15 18.76
CA ILE A 549 -2.44 -2.34 17.60
C ILE A 549 -1.36 -3.34 17.99
N ILE A 550 -1.16 -4.37 17.17
CA ILE A 550 -0.11 -5.37 17.34
C ILE A 550 0.86 -5.37 16.16
N VAL A 551 2.05 -5.96 16.34
CA VAL A 551 3.02 -6.19 15.27
C VAL A 551 3.20 -7.69 15.01
N THR A 552 3.39 -8.05 13.74
CA THR A 552 3.72 -9.41 13.31
C THR A 552 5.19 -9.73 13.57
N GLU A 553 5.60 -10.98 13.32
CA GLU A 553 7.01 -11.41 13.35
C GLU A 553 7.93 -10.65 12.38
N SER A 554 7.36 -10.08 11.31
CA SER A 554 8.05 -9.20 10.35
C SER A 554 7.85 -7.72 10.65
N TYR A 555 7.29 -7.39 11.81
CA TYR A 555 6.97 -6.02 12.26
C TYR A 555 6.02 -5.26 11.32
N ALA A 556 5.15 -5.98 10.61
CA ALA A 556 3.95 -5.37 10.00
C ALA A 556 2.91 -5.10 11.09
N MET A 557 2.07 -4.09 10.93
CA MET A 557 1.07 -3.72 11.96
C MET A 557 -0.31 -4.28 11.65
N ILE A 558 -1.06 -4.63 12.70
CA ILE A 558 -2.47 -5.04 12.63
C ILE A 558 -3.26 -4.16 13.60
N PRO A 559 -4.36 -3.51 13.17
CA PRO A 559 -4.93 -3.52 11.80
C PRO A 559 -3.99 -2.96 10.73
N THR A 560 -4.21 -3.34 9.47
CA THR A 560 -3.33 -2.93 8.34
C THR A 560 -3.29 -1.42 8.14
N ALA A 561 -4.44 -0.77 8.31
CA ALA A 561 -4.57 0.69 8.32
C ALA A 561 -4.03 1.25 9.64
N ALA A 562 -2.71 1.31 9.78
CA ALA A 562 -2.00 1.78 10.96
C ALA A 562 -0.70 2.50 10.61
N VAL A 563 -0.31 3.45 11.45
CA VAL A 563 0.95 4.20 11.33
C VAL A 563 1.59 4.31 12.72
N SER A 564 2.90 4.09 12.82
CA SER A 564 3.65 4.25 14.06
C SER A 564 5.01 4.88 13.80
N GLY A 565 5.50 5.68 14.73
CA GLY A 565 6.82 6.27 14.61
C GLY A 565 7.20 7.15 15.78
N PHE A 566 8.16 8.03 15.52
CA PHE A 566 8.72 8.97 16.47
C PHE A 566 8.36 10.41 16.08
N TYR A 567 8.52 11.36 16.98
CA TYR A 567 8.43 12.80 16.72
C TYR A 567 9.72 13.47 17.15
N PHE A 568 10.24 14.35 16.29
CA PHE A 568 11.41 15.19 16.56
C PHE A 568 11.01 16.66 16.43
N SER A 569 11.42 17.50 17.38
CA SER A 569 11.08 18.92 17.40
C SER A 569 12.22 19.84 16.93
N HIS A 570 13.42 19.31 16.66
CA HIS A 570 14.54 20.12 16.23
C HIS A 570 14.22 20.86 14.91
N PRO A 571 14.50 22.17 14.79
CA PRO A 571 14.10 22.95 13.62
C PRO A 571 14.79 22.51 12.32
N GLU A 572 15.99 21.94 12.40
CA GLU A 572 16.71 21.39 11.24
C GLU A 572 16.35 19.91 10.95
N ALA A 573 15.46 19.31 11.74
CA ALA A 573 15.05 17.93 11.51
C ALA A 573 14.35 17.82 10.15
N SER A 574 14.83 16.88 9.33
CA SER A 574 14.34 16.66 7.98
C SER A 574 14.38 15.19 7.62
N TYR A 575 13.53 14.77 6.68
CA TYR A 575 13.60 13.44 6.12
C TYR A 575 14.81 13.31 5.19
N PHE A 576 15.60 12.27 5.40
CA PHE A 576 16.71 11.89 4.53
C PHE A 576 16.69 10.38 4.31
N ALA A 577 17.30 9.90 3.23
CA ALA A 577 17.55 8.48 3.07
C ALA A 577 18.91 8.14 3.70
N VAL A 578 18.95 7.14 4.59
CA VAL A 578 20.21 6.57 5.12
C VAL A 578 21.10 6.11 3.97
N GLY A 579 20.50 5.56 2.91
CA GLY A 579 21.23 5.09 1.73
C GLY A 579 21.93 3.76 2.00
N LYS A 580 23.11 3.57 1.42
CA LYS A 580 23.91 2.36 1.60
C LYS A 580 24.81 2.45 2.83
N VAL A 581 24.87 1.39 3.62
CA VAL A 581 25.69 1.27 4.85
C VAL A 581 26.77 0.20 4.68
N GLY A 582 27.96 0.51 5.18
CA GLY A 582 29.15 -0.33 5.14
C GLY A 582 29.14 -1.36 6.27
N LYS A 583 29.96 -2.41 6.09
CA LYS A 583 30.05 -3.53 7.03
C LYS A 583 30.44 -3.10 8.45
N ASP A 584 31.28 -2.09 8.58
CA ASP A 584 31.69 -1.50 9.85
C ASP A 584 30.51 -0.94 10.66
N GLN A 585 29.58 -0.24 10.02
CA GLN A 585 28.36 0.23 10.67
C GLN A 585 27.41 -0.92 11.00
N VAL A 586 27.30 -1.94 10.15
CA VAL A 586 26.44 -3.11 10.42
C VAL A 586 26.95 -3.90 11.63
N GLU A 587 28.26 -4.09 11.74
CA GLU A 587 28.89 -4.73 12.90
C GLU A 587 28.70 -3.90 14.18
N ASP A 588 28.84 -2.58 14.11
CA ASP A 588 28.56 -1.67 15.21
C ASP A 588 27.08 -1.68 15.63
N TYR A 589 26.16 -1.67 14.66
CA TYR A 589 24.73 -1.77 14.89
C TYR A 589 24.34 -3.10 15.54
N ALA A 590 24.90 -4.21 15.05
CA ALA A 590 24.70 -5.54 15.64
C ALA A 590 25.13 -5.55 17.12
N LYS A 591 26.29 -4.98 17.45
CA LYS A 591 26.75 -4.86 18.84
C LYS A 591 25.80 -4.03 19.70
N ARG A 592 25.34 -2.87 19.22
CA ARG A 592 24.40 -2.00 19.93
C ARG A 592 23.06 -2.70 20.22
N LYS A 593 22.57 -3.51 19.28
CA LYS A 593 21.33 -4.29 19.40
C LYS A 593 21.48 -5.60 20.17
N GLY A 594 22.70 -6.01 20.52
CA GLY A 594 22.97 -7.33 21.09
C GLY A 594 22.72 -8.48 20.10
N TRP A 595 22.89 -8.24 18.82
CA TRP A 595 22.66 -9.18 17.72
C TRP A 595 23.95 -9.80 17.18
N THR A 596 23.80 -10.91 16.48
CA THR A 596 24.84 -11.40 15.57
C THR A 596 24.90 -10.52 14.32
N LEU A 597 26.05 -10.53 13.63
CA LEU A 597 26.19 -9.84 12.34
C LEU A 597 25.15 -10.34 11.33
N GLU A 598 24.92 -11.65 11.26
CA GLU A 598 23.94 -12.24 10.34
C GLU A 598 22.51 -11.73 10.59
N GLN A 599 22.11 -11.54 11.87
CA GLN A 599 20.81 -10.95 12.22
C GLN A 599 20.70 -9.50 11.72
N ALA A 600 21.74 -8.68 11.93
CA ALA A 600 21.76 -7.31 11.43
C ALA A 600 21.73 -7.27 9.89
N GLU A 601 22.51 -8.12 9.22
CA GLU A 601 22.52 -8.23 7.76
C GLU A 601 21.17 -8.63 7.19
N LYS A 602 20.43 -9.53 7.88
CA LYS A 602 19.07 -9.91 7.47
C LYS A 602 18.11 -8.72 7.47
N TRP A 603 18.03 -7.99 8.58
CA TRP A 603 17.08 -6.87 8.71
C TRP A 603 17.51 -5.63 7.91
N LEU A 604 18.81 -5.43 7.71
CA LEU A 604 19.38 -4.31 6.97
C LEU A 604 19.69 -4.64 5.50
N ALA A 605 19.30 -5.83 5.01
CA ALA A 605 19.57 -6.29 3.65
C ALA A 605 19.31 -5.23 2.55
N PRO A 606 18.21 -4.44 2.58
CA PRO A 606 17.97 -3.42 1.56
C PRO A 606 19.03 -2.31 1.51
N VAL A 607 19.67 -2.02 2.66
CA VAL A 607 20.62 -0.91 2.81
C VAL A 607 22.08 -1.35 2.84
N LEU A 608 22.40 -2.64 2.79
CA LEU A 608 23.79 -3.10 2.71
C LEU A 608 24.49 -2.59 1.44
N SER A 609 25.72 -2.11 1.60
CA SER A 609 26.60 -1.70 0.49
C SER A 609 27.45 -2.83 -0.09
N TYR A 610 27.33 -4.04 0.47
CA TYR A 610 28.13 -5.21 0.17
C TYR A 610 27.24 -6.45 0.03
N GLU A 611 27.79 -7.52 -0.56
CA GLU A 611 27.10 -8.80 -0.69
C GLU A 611 27.44 -9.70 0.50
N ARG A 612 26.42 -10.43 1.00
CA ARG A 612 26.52 -11.45 2.05
C ARG A 612 27.17 -12.72 1.51
#